data_AF-A0AB38Z0A3-F1
#
_entry.id   AF-A0AB38Z0A3-F1
#
_cell.length_a   1.000
_cell.length_b   1.000
_cell.length_c   1.000
_cell.angle_alpha   90.00
_cell.angle_beta   90.00
_cell.angle_gamma   90.00
#
_symmetry.space_group_name_H-M   'P 1'
#
loop_
_entity.id
_entity.type
_entity.pdbx_description
1 polymer ?
#
loop_
_entity_poly.entity_id
_entity_poly.type
_entity_poly.pdbx_seq_one_letter_code
_entity_poly.pdbx_strand_id
1 'polypeptide(L)'
;MWSEYLVQTPFNLRERNSEQIRDMLQALIEASLQGDSGLAISSSDVAQLGKFAVHASQAAQTVAPMVFDDEMLALYRYWSLEQRLATQVHRLTQMQLSAVDVTSYTNLLTDPHQQAAMKMVANHALNIITGGPGTGKTYTLARIIAVLNQAIPDIRIAMAAPTGKAAQRMQEALQASFQDPKLLESGLLSEELQQQSTQTLHRLLGLGHQQRPRYHAKQPLPYDVVVVDEASMLDLQLATLLFEAIPANCRLILLGDAKQLASVDVGAVLADLQQVPALKHNHVQLVTSRRFNAEAKIGQFAGFIQHLSDAKPSEDILAAFEQQVASPQTLQSIQLHDNMSDLVQLEYLNDSLLHEPTAYYLQLMQGYVPYVNALKQYREQAASIDLAKVIQAFDDYRILVAIRFGKFGLDQINRFAEDWLTTQLMVVPVAGWYLGRPVMMTYNDYQLGLSNGDIGICFRHRTQSDQFEVYFPSLDKWVAANRLPKNIQTAFALTIHKSQGSEFKHTAIVFDASAEKILSQELIYTAITRAKNVVSLLVDRAAFLQSLTQRTARKSGLVKKLIMISF
;
A
#
# COMPACT_ATOMS: atom_id res chain seq x y z
N MET A 1 4.40 28.75 -12.88
CA MET A 1 4.78 27.32 -12.82
C MET A 1 6.31 27.20 -12.66
N TRP A 2 6.85 26.14 -12.04
CA TRP A 2 8.32 25.97 -11.90
C TRP A 2 9.06 25.97 -13.25
N SER A 3 8.41 25.48 -14.31
CA SER A 3 8.92 25.51 -15.69
C SER A 3 9.18 26.93 -16.20
N GLU A 4 8.36 27.92 -15.81
CA GLU A 4 8.58 29.33 -16.19
C GLU A 4 9.80 29.93 -15.48
N TYR A 5 10.11 29.48 -14.26
CA TYR A 5 11.25 29.95 -13.49
C TYR A 5 12.57 29.38 -14.02
N LEU A 6 12.59 28.11 -14.44
CA LEU A 6 13.79 27.44 -14.99
C LEU A 6 14.24 28.03 -16.34
N VAL A 7 13.36 28.73 -17.05
CA VAL A 7 13.63 29.39 -18.33
C VAL A 7 14.20 30.81 -18.13
N GLN A 8 14.12 31.36 -16.92
CA GLN A 8 14.58 32.72 -16.58
C GLN A 8 16.08 32.78 -16.22
N THR A 9 16.65 33.99 -16.21
CA THR A 9 18.03 34.25 -15.76
C THR A 9 18.24 33.75 -14.33
N PRO A 10 19.35 33.07 -13.98
CA PRO A 10 20.62 32.92 -14.68
C PRO A 10 20.69 31.79 -15.73
N PHE A 11 19.63 31.01 -15.91
CA PHE A 11 19.63 29.83 -16.77
C PHE A 11 19.49 30.13 -18.28
N ASN A 12 19.17 31.39 -18.61
CA ASN A 12 19.34 32.10 -19.89
C ASN A 12 19.15 31.23 -21.16
N LEU A 13 17.91 30.85 -21.45
CA LEU A 13 17.51 30.30 -22.75
C LEU A 13 17.46 31.42 -23.81
N ARG A 14 18.63 31.86 -24.30
CA ARG A 14 18.73 32.80 -25.44
C ARG A 14 18.69 32.09 -26.80
N GLU A 15 18.00 30.95 -26.90
CA GLU A 15 17.90 30.19 -28.14
C GLU A 15 16.44 29.94 -28.52
N ARG A 16 16.18 29.84 -29.83
CA ARG A 16 14.88 29.81 -30.53
C ARG A 16 13.83 28.77 -30.04
N ASN A 17 14.13 27.96 -29.03
CA ASN A 17 13.35 26.76 -28.64
C ASN A 17 12.90 26.76 -27.16
N SER A 18 12.80 27.93 -26.50
CA SER A 18 12.42 28.02 -25.07
C SER A 18 11.05 27.41 -24.75
N GLU A 19 10.13 27.39 -25.72
CA GLU A 19 8.79 26.85 -25.57
C GLU A 19 8.76 25.32 -25.53
N GLN A 20 9.47 24.66 -26.45
CA GLN A 20 9.59 23.19 -26.48
C GLN A 20 10.27 22.65 -25.21
N ILE A 21 11.33 23.33 -24.73
CA ILE A 21 12.00 22.95 -23.49
C ILE A 21 11.05 23.08 -22.29
N ARG A 22 10.23 24.13 -22.25
CA ARG A 22 9.22 24.31 -21.19
C ARG A 22 8.21 23.15 -21.20
N ASP A 23 7.71 22.79 -22.37
CA ASP A 23 6.71 21.73 -22.52
C ASP A 23 7.28 20.36 -22.13
N MET A 24 8.55 20.09 -22.49
CA MET A 24 9.26 18.88 -22.05
C MET A 24 9.49 18.84 -20.53
N LEU A 25 9.88 19.96 -19.93
CA LEU A 25 10.05 20.06 -18.47
C LEU A 25 8.72 19.83 -17.75
N GLN A 26 7.63 20.40 -18.28
CA GLN A 26 6.30 20.17 -17.74
C GLN A 26 5.89 18.71 -17.86
N ALA A 27 6.07 18.08 -19.03
CA ALA A 27 5.79 16.67 -19.23
C ALA A 27 6.61 15.77 -18.30
N LEU A 28 7.89 16.10 -18.05
CA LEU A 28 8.74 15.36 -17.12
C LEU A 28 8.25 15.51 -15.66
N ILE A 29 7.83 16.71 -15.26
CA ILE A 29 7.26 16.93 -13.91
C ILE A 29 5.93 16.18 -13.77
N GLU A 30 5.05 16.25 -14.77
CA GLU A 30 3.77 15.54 -14.78
C GLU A 30 3.97 14.02 -14.71
N ALA A 31 4.92 13.47 -15.48
CA ALA A 31 5.32 12.06 -15.40
C ALA A 31 5.78 11.69 -13.98
N SER A 32 6.60 12.53 -13.35
CA SER A 32 7.04 12.28 -11.96
C SER A 32 5.88 12.33 -10.94
N LEU A 33 4.88 13.19 -11.16
CA LEU A 33 3.67 13.24 -10.32
C LEU A 33 2.77 12.02 -10.54
N GLN A 34 2.88 11.33 -11.68
CA GLN A 34 2.22 10.06 -11.98
C GLN A 34 3.03 8.83 -11.52
N GLY A 35 4.24 9.06 -10.99
CA GLY A 35 5.11 8.04 -10.42
C GLY A 35 6.18 7.51 -11.38
N ASP A 36 6.31 8.07 -12.58
CA ASP A 36 7.40 7.74 -13.51
C ASP A 36 8.73 8.33 -13.03
N SER A 37 9.82 7.59 -13.18
CA SER A 37 11.16 8.12 -12.89
C SER A 37 11.81 8.80 -14.11
N GLY A 38 11.23 8.65 -15.29
CA GLY A 38 11.64 9.35 -16.50
C GLY A 38 10.59 9.33 -17.62
N LEU A 39 10.85 10.16 -18.63
CA LEU A 39 10.01 10.38 -19.80
C LEU A 39 10.68 9.79 -21.03
N ALA A 40 9.92 9.09 -21.88
CA ALA A 40 10.44 8.63 -23.16
C ALA A 40 10.74 9.85 -24.06
N ILE A 41 11.92 9.89 -24.69
CA ILE A 41 12.39 11.06 -25.43
C ILE A 41 12.99 10.65 -26.78
N SER A 42 12.84 11.50 -27.80
CA SER A 42 13.51 11.32 -29.09
C SER A 42 14.89 12.00 -29.14
N SER A 43 15.78 11.52 -29.99
CA SER A 43 17.12 12.09 -30.16
C SER A 43 17.09 13.56 -30.62
N SER A 44 16.07 13.97 -31.37
CA SER A 44 15.86 15.37 -31.77
C SER A 44 15.50 16.26 -30.59
N ASP A 45 14.70 15.77 -29.64
CA ASP A 45 14.24 16.54 -28.48
C ASP A 45 15.39 16.73 -27.48
N VAL A 46 16.23 15.70 -27.30
CA VAL A 46 17.43 15.76 -26.45
C VAL A 46 18.38 16.88 -26.89
N ALA A 47 18.61 17.02 -28.20
CA ALA A 47 19.51 18.05 -28.74
C ALA A 47 19.09 19.48 -28.35
N GLN A 48 17.79 19.70 -28.11
CA GLN A 48 17.26 21.00 -27.72
C GLN A 48 17.50 21.34 -26.24
N LEU A 49 17.77 20.35 -25.38
CA LEU A 49 17.96 20.57 -23.94
C LEU A 49 19.31 21.22 -23.61
N GLY A 50 20.27 21.21 -24.54
CA GLY A 50 21.56 21.87 -24.38
C GLY A 50 22.25 21.50 -23.07
N LYS A 51 22.55 22.50 -22.22
CA LYS A 51 23.25 22.31 -20.94
C LYS A 51 22.36 21.79 -19.80
N PHE A 52 21.05 21.71 -20.00
CA PHE A 52 20.12 21.24 -18.96
C PHE A 52 20.09 19.72 -18.83
N ALA A 53 20.53 19.01 -19.86
CA ALA A 53 20.59 17.56 -19.85
C ALA A 53 21.99 17.10 -20.28
N VAL A 54 22.48 16.06 -19.61
CA VAL A 54 23.74 15.40 -19.98
C VAL A 54 23.48 13.94 -20.27
N HIS A 55 24.29 13.38 -21.16
CA HIS A 55 24.22 11.94 -21.42
C HIS A 55 24.63 11.15 -20.16
N ALA A 56 23.99 10.01 -19.92
CA ALA A 56 24.20 9.19 -18.73
C ALA A 56 25.68 8.83 -18.47
N SER A 57 26.49 8.66 -19.51
CA SER A 57 27.93 8.39 -19.38
C SER A 57 28.74 9.56 -18.80
N GLN A 58 28.24 10.79 -18.91
CA GLN A 58 28.90 12.01 -18.43
C GLN A 58 28.31 12.52 -17.11
N ALA A 59 27.18 11.96 -16.67
CA ALA A 59 26.44 12.42 -15.49
C ALA A 59 27.21 12.32 -14.17
N ALA A 60 28.27 11.50 -14.10
CA ALA A 60 29.15 11.44 -12.94
C ALA A 60 30.14 12.61 -12.84
N GLN A 61 30.43 13.27 -13.98
CA GLN A 61 31.47 14.31 -14.09
C GLN A 61 30.89 15.70 -14.33
N THR A 62 29.70 15.77 -14.94
CA THR A 62 29.06 17.03 -15.31
C THR A 62 27.77 17.21 -14.52
N VAL A 63 27.63 18.35 -13.84
CA VAL A 63 26.40 18.70 -13.12
C VAL A 63 25.36 19.22 -14.10
N ALA A 64 24.23 18.52 -14.19
CA ALA A 64 23.05 18.95 -14.92
C ALA A 64 21.77 18.51 -14.19
N PRO A 65 20.67 19.27 -14.31
CA PRO A 65 19.41 18.94 -13.64
C PRO A 65 18.74 17.69 -14.22
N MET A 66 19.01 17.34 -15.47
CA MET A 66 18.46 16.16 -16.14
C MET A 66 19.58 15.28 -16.69
N VAL A 67 19.27 14.00 -16.80
CA VAL A 67 20.13 13.00 -17.43
C VAL A 67 19.31 12.27 -18.47
N PHE A 68 19.87 12.06 -19.65
CA PHE A 68 19.25 11.27 -20.70
C PHE A 68 20.12 10.07 -21.10
N ASP A 69 19.46 9.04 -21.59
CA ASP A 69 20.07 7.99 -22.42
C ASP A 69 19.31 7.87 -23.75
N ASP A 70 19.56 6.79 -24.51
CA ASP A 70 18.95 6.59 -25.84
C ASP A 70 17.41 6.51 -25.84
N GLU A 71 16.77 6.28 -24.68
CA GLU A 71 15.34 5.99 -24.59
C GLU A 71 14.60 6.92 -23.63
N MET A 72 15.28 7.49 -22.63
CA MET A 72 14.64 8.15 -21.51
C MET A 72 15.37 9.42 -21.05
N LEU A 73 14.59 10.45 -20.72
CA LEU A 73 15.01 11.65 -20.00
C LEU A 73 14.51 11.55 -18.55
N ALA A 74 15.38 11.72 -17.57
CA ALA A 74 15.04 11.72 -16.15
C ALA A 74 15.59 12.95 -15.43
N LEU A 75 14.93 13.36 -14.35
CA LEU A 75 15.56 14.28 -13.40
C LEU A 75 16.79 13.60 -12.80
N TYR A 76 17.89 14.34 -12.64
CA TYR A 76 19.16 13.80 -12.11
C TYR A 76 18.96 13.05 -10.79
N ARG A 77 18.08 13.57 -9.93
CA ARG A 77 17.71 12.93 -8.66
C ARG A 77 17.22 11.49 -8.86
N TYR A 78 16.24 11.27 -9.74
CA TYR A 78 15.66 9.95 -9.95
C TYR A 78 16.64 9.02 -10.67
N TRP A 79 17.32 9.52 -11.70
CA TRP A 79 18.41 8.77 -12.35
C TRP A 79 19.47 8.31 -11.34
N SER A 80 19.90 9.20 -10.43
CA SER A 80 20.89 8.88 -9.40
C SER A 80 20.38 7.84 -8.41
N LEU A 81 19.12 7.93 -7.98
CA LEU A 81 18.50 6.92 -7.10
C LEU A 81 18.44 5.55 -7.79
N GLU A 82 18.02 5.49 -9.06
CA GLU A 82 18.00 4.24 -9.82
C GLU A 82 19.39 3.61 -9.94
N GLN A 83 20.42 4.40 -10.25
CA GLN A 83 21.80 3.91 -10.34
C GLN A 83 22.31 3.36 -9.00
N ARG A 84 22.04 4.09 -7.92
CA ARG A 84 22.42 3.68 -6.56
C ARG A 84 21.70 2.40 -6.15
N LEU A 85 20.38 2.35 -6.35
CA LEU A 85 19.59 1.15 -6.07
C LEU A 85 20.08 -0.05 -6.89
N ALA A 86 20.30 0.12 -8.19
CA ALA A 86 20.79 -0.96 -9.05
C ALA A 86 22.15 -1.49 -8.60
N THR A 87 23.05 -0.60 -8.19
CA THR A 87 24.36 -0.97 -7.60
C THR A 87 24.19 -1.79 -6.32
N GLN A 88 23.25 -1.40 -5.44
CA GLN A 88 23.01 -2.13 -4.19
C GLN A 88 22.32 -3.47 -4.42
N VAL A 89 21.36 -3.56 -5.35
CA VAL A 89 20.73 -4.83 -5.73
C VAL A 89 21.79 -5.80 -6.23
N HIS A 90 22.67 -5.36 -7.13
CA HIS A 90 23.78 -6.17 -7.62
C HIS A 90 24.74 -6.58 -6.49
N ARG A 91 25.10 -5.67 -5.58
CA ARG A 91 25.91 -6.00 -4.40
C ARG A 91 25.27 -7.12 -3.57
N LEU A 92 23.97 -7.06 -3.32
CA LEU A 92 23.27 -8.06 -2.52
C LEU A 92 23.15 -9.40 -3.27
N THR A 93 23.01 -9.41 -4.59
CA THR A 93 22.93 -10.66 -5.36
C THR A 93 24.27 -11.39 -5.44
N GLN A 94 25.39 -10.67 -5.36
CA GLN A 94 26.75 -11.24 -5.33
C GLN A 94 27.21 -11.66 -3.92
N MET A 95 26.42 -11.35 -2.89
CA MET A 95 26.80 -11.63 -1.50
C MET A 95 26.70 -13.14 -1.22
N GLN A 96 27.81 -13.73 -0.80
CA GLN A 96 27.85 -15.12 -0.35
C GLN A 96 27.54 -15.18 1.15
N LEU A 97 26.43 -15.82 1.49
CA LEU A 97 26.07 -16.11 2.87
C LEU A 97 26.30 -17.59 3.19
N SER A 98 26.57 -17.90 4.45
CA SER A 98 26.55 -19.28 4.92
C SER A 98 25.13 -19.83 4.75
N ALA A 99 24.99 -20.86 3.91
CA ALA A 99 23.72 -21.52 3.67
C ALA A 99 23.18 -22.13 4.96
N VAL A 100 21.88 -22.00 5.17
CA VAL A 100 21.17 -22.65 6.27
C VAL A 100 20.60 -23.98 5.78
N ASP A 101 20.89 -25.06 6.49
CA ASP A 101 20.26 -26.35 6.18
C ASP A 101 18.78 -26.33 6.60
N VAL A 102 17.91 -26.49 5.62
CA VAL A 102 16.45 -26.50 5.80
C VAL A 102 15.82 -27.87 5.57
N THR A 103 16.62 -28.90 5.28
CA THR A 103 16.13 -30.23 4.89
C THR A 103 15.29 -30.89 5.99
N SER A 104 15.68 -30.71 7.25
CA SER A 104 14.98 -31.20 8.44
C SER A 104 13.64 -30.49 8.71
N TYR A 105 13.38 -29.33 8.09
CA TYR A 105 12.21 -28.49 8.37
C TYR A 105 11.18 -28.46 7.23
N THR A 106 11.37 -29.28 6.20
CA THR A 106 10.49 -29.33 5.03
C THR A 106 9.03 -29.66 5.35
N ASN A 107 8.76 -30.34 6.47
CA ASN A 107 7.40 -30.67 6.92
C ASN A 107 6.61 -29.48 7.51
N LEU A 108 7.26 -28.35 7.83
CA LEU A 108 6.59 -27.15 8.33
C LEU A 108 5.71 -26.48 7.27
N LEU A 109 6.08 -26.62 6.00
CA LEU A 109 5.41 -26.05 4.84
C LEU A 109 5.03 -27.18 3.89
N THR A 110 3.75 -27.35 3.60
CA THR A 110 3.26 -28.39 2.70
C THR A 110 3.14 -27.92 1.25
N ASP A 111 3.09 -26.60 1.03
CA ASP A 111 2.95 -26.02 -0.31
C ASP A 111 4.33 -25.92 -1.00
N PRO A 112 4.48 -26.42 -2.24
CA PRO A 112 5.78 -26.40 -2.95
C PRO A 112 6.36 -25.00 -3.15
N HIS A 113 5.54 -23.98 -3.37
CA HIS A 113 6.00 -22.60 -3.52
C HIS A 113 6.48 -22.03 -2.19
N GLN A 114 5.80 -22.35 -1.08
CA GLN A 114 6.26 -21.97 0.25
C GLN A 114 7.58 -22.66 0.61
N GLN A 115 7.74 -23.94 0.28
CA GLN A 115 9.00 -24.68 0.44
C GLN A 115 10.13 -24.08 -0.42
N ALA A 116 9.83 -23.69 -1.66
CA ALA A 116 10.79 -23.02 -2.53
C ALA A 116 11.24 -21.68 -1.95
N ALA A 117 10.31 -20.89 -1.38
CA ALA A 117 10.65 -19.64 -0.70
C ALA A 117 11.58 -19.85 0.50
N MET A 118 11.34 -20.90 1.32
CA MET A 118 12.23 -21.26 2.43
C MET A 118 13.63 -21.61 1.93
N LYS A 119 13.75 -22.45 0.89
CA LYS A 119 15.04 -22.80 0.28
C LYS A 119 15.75 -21.58 -0.30
N MET A 120 15.02 -20.69 -0.96
CA MET A 120 15.58 -19.45 -1.51
C MET A 120 16.20 -18.58 -0.40
N VAL A 121 15.46 -18.31 0.68
CA VAL A 121 15.92 -17.49 1.81
C VAL A 121 17.10 -18.11 2.55
N ALA A 122 17.15 -19.44 2.63
CA ALA A 122 18.27 -20.14 3.25
C ALA A 122 19.62 -19.87 2.53
N ASN A 123 19.58 -19.65 1.21
CA ASN A 123 20.76 -19.61 0.35
C ASN A 123 21.15 -18.21 -0.16
N HIS A 124 20.23 -17.25 -0.22
CA HIS A 124 20.49 -15.95 -0.84
C HIS A 124 20.40 -14.79 0.15
N ALA A 125 21.15 -13.72 -0.11
CA ALA A 125 21.07 -12.48 0.65
C ALA A 125 19.86 -11.63 0.24
N LEU A 126 19.55 -11.51 -1.04
CA LEU A 126 18.33 -10.84 -1.53
C LEU A 126 17.25 -11.86 -1.83
N ASN A 127 16.06 -11.67 -1.26
CA ASN A 127 14.94 -12.60 -1.39
C ASN A 127 13.63 -11.83 -1.63
N ILE A 128 12.89 -12.19 -2.67
CA ILE A 128 11.64 -11.57 -3.05
C ILE A 128 10.55 -12.64 -3.03
N ILE A 129 9.59 -12.49 -2.12
CA ILE A 129 8.45 -13.41 -1.98
C ILE A 129 7.19 -12.63 -2.37
N THR A 130 6.65 -12.90 -3.55
CA THR A 130 5.39 -12.29 -3.98
C THR A 130 4.22 -13.22 -3.81
N GLY A 131 3.02 -12.68 -3.70
CA GLY A 131 1.80 -13.47 -3.71
C GLY A 131 0.59 -12.59 -3.45
N GLY A 132 -0.55 -12.99 -3.99
CA GLY A 132 -1.83 -12.33 -3.73
C GLY A 132 -2.21 -12.36 -2.23
N PRO A 133 -3.27 -11.66 -1.81
CA PRO A 133 -3.78 -11.79 -0.46
C PRO A 133 -4.25 -13.23 -0.21
N GLY A 134 -4.02 -13.74 0.99
CA GLY A 134 -4.42 -15.11 1.35
C GLY A 134 -3.50 -16.24 0.91
N THR A 135 -2.43 -15.95 0.16
CA THR A 135 -1.42 -16.95 -0.27
C THR A 135 -0.49 -17.44 0.85
N GLY A 136 -0.66 -16.90 2.07
CA GLY A 136 0.11 -17.30 3.24
C GLY A 136 1.52 -16.70 3.30
N LYS A 137 1.74 -15.48 2.78
CA LYS A 137 3.04 -14.77 2.87
C LYS A 137 3.55 -14.71 4.31
N THR A 138 2.77 -14.16 5.23
CA THR A 138 3.15 -14.04 6.66
C THR A 138 3.27 -15.39 7.36
N TYR A 139 2.40 -16.36 7.01
CA TYR A 139 2.49 -17.74 7.49
C TYR A 139 3.82 -18.41 7.07
N THR A 140 4.26 -18.17 5.84
CA THR A 140 5.51 -18.69 5.28
C THR A 140 6.69 -17.99 5.96
N LEU A 141 6.62 -16.67 6.11
CA LEU A 141 7.63 -15.86 6.79
C LEU A 141 7.87 -16.34 8.23
N ALA A 142 6.82 -16.55 9.03
CA ALA A 142 6.95 -16.99 10.42
C ALA A 142 7.78 -18.28 10.55
N ARG A 143 7.57 -19.24 9.63
CA ARG A 143 8.30 -20.52 9.60
C ARG A 143 9.73 -20.35 9.12
N ILE A 144 9.96 -19.50 8.11
CA ILE A 144 11.31 -19.15 7.65
C ILE A 144 12.10 -18.54 8.80
N ILE A 145 11.52 -17.56 9.51
CA ILE A 145 12.16 -16.87 10.62
C ILE A 145 12.46 -17.83 11.79
N ALA A 146 11.52 -18.71 12.14
CA ALA A 146 11.76 -19.72 13.18
C ALA A 146 12.93 -20.66 12.82
N VAL A 147 13.03 -21.10 11.56
CA VAL A 147 14.14 -21.93 11.08
C VAL A 147 15.47 -21.17 11.11
N LEU A 148 15.49 -19.90 10.66
CA LEU A 148 16.70 -19.08 10.71
C LEU A 148 17.16 -18.84 12.16
N ASN A 149 16.22 -18.60 13.08
CA ASN A 149 16.49 -18.41 14.51
C ASN A 149 17.09 -19.65 15.18
N GLN A 150 16.66 -20.84 14.77
CA GLN A 150 17.26 -22.08 15.25
C GLN A 150 18.65 -22.32 14.65
N ALA A 151 18.85 -21.98 13.38
CA ALA A 151 20.08 -22.30 12.66
C ALA A 151 21.22 -21.31 12.88
N ILE A 152 20.91 -20.05 13.22
CA ILE A 152 21.89 -18.98 13.37
C ILE A 152 21.85 -18.49 14.83
N PRO A 153 22.89 -18.77 15.63
CA PRO A 153 22.99 -18.30 17.00
C PRO A 153 22.94 -16.77 17.09
N ASP A 154 22.26 -16.24 18.12
CA ASP A 154 22.16 -14.81 18.42
C ASP A 154 21.70 -13.94 17.22
N ILE A 155 20.85 -14.51 16.35
CA ILE A 155 20.38 -13.82 15.15
C ILE A 155 19.60 -12.54 15.50
N ARG A 156 19.93 -11.43 14.85
CA ARG A 156 19.19 -10.18 15.01
C ARG A 156 18.27 -9.97 13.83
N ILE A 157 16.98 -10.02 14.11
CA ILE A 157 15.94 -9.92 13.09
C ILE A 157 15.22 -8.58 13.25
N ALA A 158 15.06 -7.87 12.14
CA ALA A 158 14.20 -6.70 12.04
C ALA A 158 13.02 -7.00 11.11
N MET A 159 11.83 -6.67 11.57
CA MET A 159 10.61 -6.79 10.78
C MET A 159 9.99 -5.42 10.60
N ALA A 160 9.80 -5.01 9.35
CA ALA A 160 9.30 -3.68 9.03
C ALA A 160 8.27 -3.68 7.91
N ALA A 161 7.48 -2.60 7.86
CA ALA A 161 6.61 -2.29 6.74
C ALA A 161 6.64 -0.79 6.41
N PRO A 162 6.24 -0.36 5.20
CA PRO A 162 6.22 1.06 4.83
C PRO A 162 5.33 1.95 5.70
N THR A 163 4.22 1.41 6.23
CA THR A 163 3.24 2.16 7.04
C THR A 163 3.00 1.53 8.41
N GLY A 164 2.51 2.33 9.36
CA GLY A 164 2.20 1.87 10.73
C GLY A 164 1.15 0.75 10.75
N LYS A 165 0.08 0.90 9.97
CA LYS A 165 -0.96 -0.13 9.83
C LYS A 165 -0.45 -1.45 9.25
N ALA A 166 0.38 -1.38 8.20
CA ALA A 166 0.98 -2.58 7.63
C ALA A 166 1.88 -3.28 8.67
N ALA A 167 2.67 -2.53 9.43
CA ALA A 167 3.52 -3.08 10.49
C ALA A 167 2.68 -3.74 11.60
N GLN A 168 1.61 -3.10 12.07
CA GLN A 168 0.72 -3.68 13.08
C GLN A 168 0.06 -4.97 12.58
N ARG A 169 -0.44 -5.00 11.35
CA ARG A 169 -1.05 -6.22 10.81
C ARG A 169 -0.05 -7.34 10.60
N MET A 170 1.17 -7.00 10.19
CA MET A 170 2.28 -7.95 10.15
C MET A 170 2.52 -8.53 11.55
N GLN A 171 2.49 -7.70 12.61
CA GLN A 171 2.61 -8.17 14.00
C GLN A 171 1.51 -9.16 14.37
N GLU A 172 0.24 -8.80 14.15
CA GLU A 172 -0.91 -9.63 14.48
C GLU A 172 -0.87 -10.98 13.73
N ALA A 173 -0.56 -10.95 12.43
CA ALA A 173 -0.49 -12.16 11.61
C ALA A 173 0.71 -13.05 11.97
N LEU A 174 1.85 -12.47 12.38
CA LEU A 174 2.99 -13.21 12.91
C LEU A 174 2.65 -13.86 14.25
N GLN A 175 2.05 -13.12 15.19
CA GLN A 175 1.63 -13.66 16.48
C GLN A 175 0.65 -14.81 16.32
N ALA A 176 -0.37 -14.65 15.46
CA ALA A 176 -1.30 -15.74 15.13
C ALA A 176 -0.57 -16.94 14.52
N SER A 177 0.43 -16.72 13.65
CA SER A 177 1.21 -17.82 13.07
C SER A 177 2.17 -18.48 14.08
N PHE A 178 2.63 -17.79 15.11
CA PHE A 178 3.44 -18.38 16.19
C PHE A 178 2.61 -19.22 17.15
N GLN A 179 1.29 -19.03 17.18
CA GLN A 179 0.36 -19.89 17.93
C GLN A 179 -0.09 -21.13 17.15
N ASP A 180 0.37 -21.31 15.91
CA ASP A 180 0.04 -22.48 15.09
C ASP A 180 0.60 -23.77 15.72
N PRO A 181 -0.23 -24.82 15.92
CA PRO A 181 0.21 -26.05 16.59
C PRO A 181 1.43 -26.70 15.93
N LYS A 182 1.51 -26.72 14.60
CA LYS A 182 2.66 -27.35 13.91
C LYS A 182 3.96 -26.61 14.19
N LEU A 183 3.92 -25.29 14.38
CA LEU A 183 5.10 -24.50 14.69
C LEU A 183 5.46 -24.60 16.18
N LEU A 184 4.48 -24.62 17.07
CA LEU A 184 4.71 -24.84 18.51
C LEU A 184 5.33 -26.22 18.78
N GLU A 185 4.78 -27.28 18.18
CA GLU A 185 5.26 -28.66 18.32
C GLU A 185 6.65 -28.86 17.72
N SER A 186 7.08 -28.00 16.79
CA SER A 186 8.43 -28.07 16.20
C SER A 186 9.56 -27.70 17.16
N GLY A 187 9.25 -27.00 18.26
CA GLY A 187 10.24 -26.54 19.24
C GLY A 187 11.15 -25.39 18.76
N LEU A 188 10.87 -24.79 17.61
CA LEU A 188 11.71 -23.75 16.99
C LEU A 188 11.48 -22.33 17.53
N LEU A 189 10.45 -22.13 18.36
CA LEU A 189 10.08 -20.81 18.86
C LEU A 189 10.77 -20.51 20.19
N SER A 190 11.69 -19.55 20.20
CA SER A 190 12.21 -18.95 21.43
C SER A 190 11.25 -17.88 21.97
N GLU A 191 11.31 -17.62 23.29
CA GLU A 191 10.54 -16.53 23.90
C GLU A 191 10.88 -15.17 23.27
N GLU A 192 12.18 -14.94 22.97
CA GLU A 192 12.65 -13.72 22.29
C GLU A 192 12.01 -13.54 20.91
N LEU A 193 11.85 -14.64 20.16
CA LEU A 193 11.24 -14.57 18.84
C LEU A 193 9.74 -14.26 18.92
N GLN A 194 9.04 -14.80 19.91
CA GLN A 194 7.61 -14.51 20.13
C GLN A 194 7.37 -13.06 20.56
N GLN A 195 8.35 -12.44 21.23
CA GLN A 195 8.28 -11.05 21.68
C GLN A 195 8.80 -10.04 20.64
N GLN A 196 9.25 -10.50 19.46
CA GLN A 196 9.69 -9.60 18.40
C GLN A 196 8.58 -8.63 17.99
N SER A 197 8.93 -7.34 17.94
CA SER A 197 8.06 -6.26 17.47
C SER A 197 8.34 -5.89 16.02
N THR A 198 7.30 -5.62 15.25
CA THR A 198 7.39 -4.96 13.94
C THR A 198 7.46 -3.44 14.09
N GLN A 199 7.98 -2.77 13.07
CA GLN A 199 8.05 -1.31 13.04
C GLN A 199 7.89 -0.73 11.64
N THR A 200 7.81 0.60 11.51
CA THR A 200 7.83 1.23 10.18
C THR A 200 9.25 1.26 9.62
N LEU A 201 9.40 1.25 8.30
CA LEU A 201 10.70 1.46 7.64
C LEU A 201 11.34 2.79 8.02
N HIS A 202 10.52 3.83 8.21
CA HIS A 202 10.98 5.12 8.69
C HIS A 202 11.65 5.02 10.06
N ARG A 203 11.06 4.25 10.98
CA ARG A 203 11.64 4.02 12.30
C ARG A 203 12.90 3.13 12.22
N LEU A 204 12.87 2.08 11.40
CA LEU A 204 14.01 1.19 11.16
C LEU A 204 15.24 1.95 10.65
N LEU A 205 15.05 2.83 9.67
CA LEU A 205 16.12 3.65 9.08
C LEU A 205 16.51 4.86 9.93
N GLY A 206 15.76 5.13 11.00
CA GLY A 206 15.96 6.32 11.84
C GLY A 206 15.68 7.63 11.10
N LEU A 207 14.70 7.63 10.19
CA LEU A 207 14.24 8.82 9.48
C LEU A 207 13.49 9.73 10.46
N GLY A 208 14.18 10.77 10.94
CA GLY A 208 13.58 11.87 11.70
C GLY A 208 12.91 12.91 10.80
N HIS A 209 12.53 14.06 11.37
CA HIS A 209 11.88 15.15 10.63
C HIS A 209 12.68 15.69 9.44
N GLN A 210 14.00 15.58 9.48
CA GLN A 210 14.90 16.05 8.41
C GLN A 210 15.01 15.07 7.22
N GLN A 211 14.31 13.93 7.27
CA GLN A 211 14.37 12.88 6.24
C GLN A 211 15.80 12.40 5.92
N ARG A 212 16.73 12.58 6.87
CA ARG A 212 18.08 12.05 6.80
C ARG A 212 18.11 10.72 7.55
N PRO A 213 18.51 9.62 6.91
CA PRO A 213 18.54 8.33 7.57
C PRO A 213 19.71 8.27 8.56
N ARG A 214 19.47 7.66 9.71
CA ARG A 214 20.53 7.31 10.67
C ARG A 214 21.37 6.15 10.14
N TYR A 215 20.73 5.20 9.47
CA TYR A 215 21.37 4.02 8.91
C TYR A 215 21.53 4.15 7.39
N HIS A 216 22.74 3.89 6.91
CA HIS A 216 23.15 4.07 5.51
C HIS A 216 24.42 3.26 5.25
N ALA A 217 24.99 3.29 4.03
CA ALA A 217 26.16 2.49 3.66
C ALA A 217 27.37 2.57 4.63
N LYS A 218 27.62 3.74 5.25
CA LYS A 218 28.72 3.92 6.23
C LYS A 218 28.37 3.55 7.68
N GLN A 219 27.09 3.32 7.97
CA GLN A 219 26.54 2.98 9.27
C GLN A 219 25.36 2.03 9.02
N PRO A 220 25.63 0.77 8.66
CA PRO A 220 24.59 -0.15 8.24
C PRO A 220 23.71 -0.56 9.43
N LEU A 221 22.56 -1.13 9.09
CA LEU A 221 21.61 -1.69 10.04
C LEU A 221 22.27 -2.81 10.87
N PRO A 222 22.05 -2.85 12.20
CA PRO A 222 22.67 -3.84 13.08
C PRO A 222 21.86 -5.15 13.13
N TYR A 223 21.43 -5.64 11.96
CA TYR A 223 20.58 -6.83 11.83
C TYR A 223 21.19 -7.82 10.83
N ASP A 224 20.94 -9.10 11.08
CA ASP A 224 21.38 -10.22 10.25
C ASP A 224 20.26 -10.67 9.30
N VAL A 225 19.01 -10.37 9.65
CA VAL A 225 17.84 -10.53 8.78
C VAL A 225 16.99 -9.27 8.85
N VAL A 226 16.67 -8.71 7.69
CA VAL A 226 15.73 -7.59 7.55
C VAL A 226 14.57 -8.05 6.68
N VAL A 227 13.37 -7.98 7.24
CA VAL A 227 12.13 -8.34 6.56
C VAL A 227 11.33 -7.08 6.29
N VAL A 228 10.85 -6.93 5.06
CA VAL A 228 9.96 -5.84 4.66
C VAL A 228 8.69 -6.40 4.06
N ASP A 229 7.57 -6.26 4.77
CA ASP A 229 6.23 -6.59 4.25
C ASP A 229 5.62 -5.39 3.53
N GLU A 230 4.60 -5.63 2.69
CA GLU A 230 3.98 -4.63 1.80
C GLU A 230 5.00 -3.89 0.91
N ALA A 231 5.99 -4.62 0.39
CA ALA A 231 7.06 -4.08 -0.45
C ALA A 231 6.57 -3.44 -1.77
N SER A 232 5.32 -3.68 -2.19
CA SER A 232 4.68 -2.99 -3.31
C SER A 232 4.56 -1.48 -3.07
N MET A 233 4.52 -1.05 -1.80
CA MET A 233 4.47 0.36 -1.41
C MET A 233 5.85 1.03 -1.35
N LEU A 234 6.95 0.32 -1.66
CA LEU A 234 8.29 0.92 -1.71
C LEU A 234 8.45 1.82 -2.93
N ASP A 235 8.60 3.12 -2.67
CA ASP A 235 9.06 4.07 -3.67
C ASP A 235 10.58 3.96 -3.89
N LEU A 236 11.06 4.58 -4.97
CA LEU A 236 12.46 4.55 -5.37
C LEU A 236 13.40 5.13 -4.29
N GLN A 237 12.98 6.17 -3.58
CA GLN A 237 13.78 6.83 -2.55
C GLN A 237 13.96 5.94 -1.33
N LEU A 238 12.85 5.45 -0.75
CA LEU A 238 12.84 4.60 0.43
C LEU A 238 13.53 3.27 0.17
N ALA A 239 13.32 2.67 -1.01
CA ALA A 239 14.05 1.47 -1.42
C ALA A 239 15.56 1.73 -1.51
N THR A 240 15.99 2.84 -2.12
CA THR A 240 17.42 3.17 -2.19
C THR A 240 18.03 3.29 -0.80
N LEU A 241 17.36 4.02 0.12
CA LEU A 241 17.84 4.18 1.49
C LEU A 241 17.92 2.85 2.24
N LEU A 242 16.90 1.98 2.07
CA LEU A 242 16.88 0.65 2.66
C LEU A 242 18.06 -0.20 2.18
N PHE A 243 18.23 -0.33 0.85
CA PHE A 243 19.25 -1.19 0.25
C PHE A 243 20.68 -0.74 0.57
N GLU A 244 20.91 0.58 0.67
CA GLU A 244 22.19 1.12 1.14
C GLU A 244 22.48 0.83 2.61
N ALA A 245 21.43 0.70 3.43
CA ALA A 245 21.58 0.43 4.86
C ALA A 245 21.82 -1.06 5.18
N ILE A 246 21.68 -1.99 4.22
CA ILE A 246 21.87 -3.43 4.45
C ILE A 246 23.38 -3.79 4.59
N PRO A 247 23.82 -4.40 5.71
CA PRO A 247 25.23 -4.77 5.91
C PRO A 247 25.68 -5.95 5.04
N ALA A 248 26.99 -6.24 5.05
CA ALA A 248 27.63 -7.22 4.17
C ALA A 248 27.35 -8.71 4.47
N ASN A 249 26.52 -9.04 5.47
CA ASN A 249 26.16 -10.42 5.86
C ASN A 249 24.67 -10.55 6.21
N CYS A 250 23.80 -9.71 5.65
CA CYS A 250 22.39 -9.67 6.00
C CYS A 250 21.50 -10.28 4.92
N ARG A 251 20.48 -11.03 5.35
CA ARG A 251 19.37 -11.48 4.48
C ARG A 251 18.30 -10.40 4.43
N LEU A 252 18.09 -9.79 3.27
CA LEU A 252 16.95 -8.94 2.99
C LEU A 252 15.81 -9.79 2.37
N ILE A 253 14.65 -9.78 3.01
CA ILE A 253 13.44 -10.46 2.56
C ILE A 253 12.36 -9.42 2.27
N LEU A 254 11.99 -9.28 0.99
CA LEU A 254 10.90 -8.42 0.54
C LEU A 254 9.65 -9.28 0.32
N LEU A 255 8.56 -8.94 1.01
CA LEU A 255 7.25 -9.56 0.82
C LEU A 255 6.28 -8.54 0.25
N GLY A 256 5.48 -8.94 -0.73
CA GLY A 256 4.49 -8.04 -1.29
C GLY A 256 3.59 -8.69 -2.33
N ASP A 257 2.74 -7.86 -2.93
CA ASP A 257 1.86 -8.27 -4.00
C ASP A 257 2.13 -7.40 -5.23
N ALA A 258 2.65 -8.01 -6.28
CA ALA A 258 3.02 -7.34 -7.51
C ALA A 258 1.82 -6.74 -8.27
N LYS A 259 0.60 -7.22 -7.97
CA LYS A 259 -0.63 -6.79 -8.64
C LYS A 259 -1.38 -5.72 -7.85
N GLN A 260 -0.95 -5.41 -6.63
CA GLN A 260 -1.46 -4.27 -5.89
C GLN A 260 -0.86 -2.97 -6.41
N LEU A 261 -1.53 -1.85 -6.10
CA LEU A 261 -1.07 -0.51 -6.38
C LEU A 261 0.38 -0.33 -5.92
N ALA A 262 1.21 0.22 -6.80
CA ALA A 262 2.56 0.64 -6.48
C ALA A 262 2.55 1.80 -5.46
N SER A 263 3.73 2.13 -4.95
CA SER A 263 3.95 3.30 -4.08
C SER A 263 3.33 4.59 -4.66
N VAL A 264 2.92 5.54 -3.83
CA VAL A 264 2.36 6.82 -4.34
C VAL A 264 3.44 7.69 -4.99
N ASP A 265 4.66 7.64 -4.44
CA ASP A 265 5.81 8.37 -4.97
C ASP A 265 6.42 7.66 -6.19
N VAL A 266 7.46 8.28 -6.76
CA VAL A 266 8.13 7.80 -7.97
C VAL A 266 8.74 6.40 -7.82
N GLY A 267 8.48 5.56 -8.83
CA GLY A 267 9.04 4.21 -8.97
C GLY A 267 8.10 3.08 -8.55
N ALA A 268 8.28 1.92 -9.17
CA ALA A 268 7.58 0.68 -8.81
C ALA A 268 8.60 -0.43 -8.55
N VAL A 269 9.41 -0.26 -7.49
CA VAL A 269 10.62 -1.06 -7.27
C VAL A 269 10.34 -2.56 -7.25
N LEU A 270 9.30 -3.01 -6.53
CA LEU A 270 8.97 -4.44 -6.49
C LEU A 270 8.59 -4.98 -7.87
N ALA A 271 7.87 -4.21 -8.69
CA ALA A 271 7.48 -4.62 -10.04
C ALA A 271 8.69 -4.63 -10.98
N ASP A 272 9.58 -3.64 -10.87
CA ASP A 272 10.80 -3.54 -11.67
C ASP A 272 11.73 -4.72 -11.37
N LEU A 273 11.95 -5.07 -10.09
CA LEU A 273 12.81 -6.19 -9.70
C LEU A 273 12.32 -7.54 -10.27
N GLN A 274 11.01 -7.74 -10.39
CA GLN A 274 10.44 -8.98 -10.95
C GLN A 274 10.67 -9.12 -12.46
N GLN A 275 10.84 -8.00 -13.17
CA GLN A 275 11.07 -8.02 -14.62
C GLN A 275 12.52 -8.36 -14.97
N VAL A 276 13.44 -8.29 -14.00
CA VAL A 276 14.86 -8.52 -14.22
C VAL A 276 15.16 -10.02 -14.27
N PRO A 277 15.61 -10.57 -15.42
CA PRO A 277 15.86 -12.01 -15.55
C PRO A 277 16.91 -12.53 -14.56
N ALA A 278 17.88 -11.68 -14.20
CA ALA A 278 18.92 -11.96 -13.24
C ALA A 278 18.42 -12.31 -11.84
N LEU A 279 17.25 -11.80 -11.46
CA LEU A 279 16.67 -12.00 -10.13
C LEU A 279 15.73 -13.20 -10.07
N LYS A 280 15.61 -13.99 -11.14
CA LYS A 280 14.70 -15.15 -11.19
C LYS A 280 14.95 -16.17 -10.07
N HIS A 281 16.20 -16.35 -9.65
CA HIS A 281 16.56 -17.25 -8.53
C HIS A 281 16.35 -16.63 -7.15
N ASN A 282 16.18 -15.31 -7.10
CA ASN A 282 15.89 -14.52 -5.89
C ASN A 282 14.40 -14.22 -5.74
N HIS A 283 13.55 -14.79 -6.61
CA HIS A 283 12.11 -14.55 -6.62
C HIS A 283 11.31 -15.85 -6.55
N VAL A 284 10.37 -15.91 -5.62
CA VAL A 284 9.35 -16.95 -5.56
C VAL A 284 7.97 -16.30 -5.44
N GLN A 285 7.05 -16.74 -6.31
CA GLN A 285 5.64 -16.37 -6.24
C GLN A 285 4.83 -17.46 -5.55
N LEU A 286 4.13 -17.10 -4.48
CA LEU A 286 3.12 -17.93 -3.82
C LEU A 286 1.81 -17.79 -4.58
N VAL A 287 1.25 -18.92 -5.02
CA VAL A 287 0.07 -18.97 -5.89
C VAL A 287 -1.17 -19.54 -5.20
N THR A 288 -0.98 -20.40 -4.19
CA THR A 288 -2.09 -21.08 -3.50
C THR A 288 -2.73 -20.17 -2.45
N SER A 289 -3.88 -19.58 -2.76
CA SER A 289 -4.68 -18.83 -1.79
C SER A 289 -5.48 -19.77 -0.89
N ARG A 290 -5.34 -19.61 0.43
CA ARG A 290 -6.17 -20.29 1.44
C ARG A 290 -7.32 -19.41 1.96
N ARG A 291 -7.23 -18.08 1.75
CA ARG A 291 -8.25 -17.12 2.20
C ARG A 291 -9.46 -17.08 1.28
N PHE A 292 -9.19 -17.21 -0.02
CA PHE A 292 -10.21 -17.24 -1.05
C PHE A 292 -10.07 -18.61 -1.72
N ASN A 293 -10.97 -19.55 -1.45
CA ASN A 293 -11.08 -20.71 -2.33
C ASN A 293 -11.40 -20.20 -3.74
N ALA A 294 -11.03 -20.90 -4.81
CA ALA A 294 -11.32 -20.45 -6.18
C ALA A 294 -12.84 -20.27 -6.45
N GLU A 295 -13.68 -20.83 -5.57
CA GLU A 295 -15.14 -20.71 -5.59
C GLU A 295 -15.66 -19.45 -4.88
N ALA A 296 -14.84 -18.79 -4.04
CA ALA A 296 -15.21 -17.57 -3.34
C ALA A 296 -15.32 -16.41 -4.33
N LYS A 297 -16.39 -15.61 -4.19
CA LYS A 297 -16.69 -14.50 -5.11
C LYS A 297 -15.59 -13.43 -5.18
N ILE A 298 -14.93 -13.11 -4.07
CA ILE A 298 -13.80 -12.16 -4.06
C ILE A 298 -12.59 -12.76 -4.78
N GLY A 299 -12.32 -14.06 -4.58
CA GLY A 299 -11.29 -14.81 -5.31
C GLY A 299 -11.56 -14.85 -6.81
N GLN A 300 -12.80 -15.10 -7.22
CA GLN A 300 -13.24 -15.05 -8.62
C GLN A 300 -13.04 -13.67 -9.22
N PHE A 301 -13.37 -12.60 -8.49
CA PHE A 301 -13.13 -11.23 -8.95
C PHE A 301 -11.63 -10.94 -9.11
N ALA A 302 -10.82 -11.23 -8.08
CA ALA A 302 -9.37 -11.07 -8.14
C ALA A 302 -8.76 -11.86 -9.30
N GLY A 303 -9.19 -13.11 -9.49
CA GLY A 303 -8.81 -13.95 -10.60
C GLY A 303 -9.24 -13.39 -11.95
N PHE A 304 -10.46 -12.83 -12.06
CA PHE A 304 -10.96 -12.22 -13.29
C PHE A 304 -10.06 -11.07 -13.77
N ILE A 305 -9.69 -10.15 -12.87
CA ILE A 305 -8.75 -9.05 -13.19
C ILE A 305 -7.39 -9.59 -13.61
N GLN A 306 -6.91 -10.64 -12.95
CA GLN A 306 -5.62 -11.27 -13.26
C GLN A 306 -5.63 -11.97 -14.63
N HIS A 307 -6.70 -12.68 -15.00
CA HIS A 307 -6.78 -13.32 -16.33
C HIS A 307 -6.91 -12.30 -17.46
N LEU A 308 -7.62 -11.19 -17.23
CA LEU A 308 -7.67 -10.07 -18.18
C LEU A 308 -6.30 -9.45 -18.43
N SER A 309 -5.39 -9.54 -17.45
CA SER A 309 -4.02 -9.15 -17.68
C SER A 309 -3.41 -10.04 -18.77
N ASP A 310 -3.52 -11.35 -18.67
CA ASP A 310 -2.71 -12.24 -19.51
C ASP A 310 -3.28 -12.50 -20.92
N ALA A 311 -4.52 -12.07 -21.19
CA ALA A 311 -5.23 -12.30 -22.46
C ALA A 311 -5.43 -11.04 -23.32
N LYS A 312 -5.64 -11.23 -24.64
CA LYS A 312 -6.16 -10.15 -25.52
C LYS A 312 -7.64 -9.93 -25.21
N PRO A 313 -8.12 -8.67 -25.12
CA PRO A 313 -9.52 -8.39 -24.78
C PRO A 313 -10.49 -9.10 -25.74
N SER A 314 -11.42 -9.88 -25.19
CA SER A 314 -12.56 -10.47 -25.92
C SER A 314 -13.72 -9.48 -26.02
N GLU A 315 -14.71 -9.78 -26.87
CA GLU A 315 -15.97 -9.02 -26.93
C GLU A 315 -16.73 -9.10 -25.58
N ASP A 316 -17.08 -7.91 -25.07
CA ASP A 316 -17.81 -7.56 -23.84
C ASP A 316 -17.29 -8.10 -22.49
N ILE A 317 -16.21 -7.49 -21.98
CA ILE A 317 -15.63 -7.74 -20.64
C ILE A 317 -16.65 -7.56 -19.50
N LEU A 318 -17.55 -6.58 -19.60
CA LEU A 318 -18.54 -6.34 -18.55
C LEU A 318 -19.57 -7.47 -18.53
N ALA A 319 -20.07 -7.92 -19.68
CA ALA A 319 -20.97 -9.07 -19.72
C ALA A 319 -20.33 -10.33 -19.12
N ALA A 320 -19.05 -10.58 -19.41
CA ALA A 320 -18.31 -11.69 -18.80
C ALA A 320 -18.19 -11.54 -17.27
N PHE A 321 -17.91 -10.33 -16.78
CA PHE A 321 -17.87 -10.04 -15.35
C PHE A 321 -19.23 -10.26 -14.67
N GLU A 322 -20.31 -9.78 -15.29
CA GLU A 322 -21.67 -9.85 -14.76
C GLU A 322 -22.19 -11.29 -14.67
N GLN A 323 -21.73 -12.17 -15.56
CA GLN A 323 -22.04 -13.59 -15.57
C GLN A 323 -21.19 -14.39 -14.57
N GLN A 324 -19.89 -14.09 -14.48
CA GLN A 324 -18.95 -14.90 -13.68
C GLN A 324 -18.90 -14.45 -12.21
N VAL A 325 -18.91 -13.14 -11.97
CA VAL A 325 -18.65 -12.55 -10.66
C VAL A 325 -19.94 -12.04 -10.02
N ALA A 326 -20.55 -10.98 -10.55
CA ALA A 326 -21.72 -10.35 -9.93
C ALA A 326 -22.62 -9.65 -10.96
N SER A 327 -23.89 -10.04 -11.00
CA SER A 327 -24.90 -9.39 -11.84
C SER A 327 -25.36 -8.06 -11.22
N PRO A 328 -25.68 -7.05 -12.06
CA PRO A 328 -26.03 -5.72 -11.56
C PRO A 328 -27.42 -5.72 -10.89
N GLN A 329 -27.49 -5.16 -9.67
CA GLN A 329 -28.70 -5.01 -8.88
C GLN A 329 -28.54 -3.83 -7.90
N THR A 330 -29.64 -3.35 -7.32
CA THR A 330 -29.56 -2.34 -6.25
C THR A 330 -28.84 -2.90 -5.02
N LEU A 331 -27.92 -2.12 -4.46
CA LEU A 331 -27.17 -2.51 -3.27
C LEU A 331 -28.12 -2.76 -2.08
N GLN A 332 -27.91 -3.88 -1.43
CA GLN A 332 -28.65 -4.29 -0.24
C GLN A 332 -27.80 -4.18 1.01
N SER A 333 -28.47 -3.99 2.16
CA SER A 333 -27.84 -4.08 3.47
C SER A 333 -27.46 -5.53 3.76
N ILE A 334 -26.25 -5.74 4.29
CA ILE A 334 -25.69 -7.07 4.53
C ILE A 334 -25.44 -7.23 6.02
N GLN A 335 -25.98 -8.30 6.60
CA GLN A 335 -25.72 -8.66 7.99
C GLN A 335 -24.43 -9.49 8.09
N LEU A 336 -23.38 -8.87 8.62
CA LEU A 336 -22.10 -9.51 8.84
C LEU A 336 -22.19 -10.49 10.00
N HIS A 337 -21.66 -11.70 9.80
CA HIS A 337 -21.54 -12.74 10.81
C HIS A 337 -20.28 -13.56 10.54
N ASP A 338 -19.78 -14.22 11.57
CA ASP A 338 -18.57 -15.03 11.44
C ASP A 338 -18.88 -16.28 10.58
N ASN A 339 -17.91 -16.68 9.74
CA ASN A 339 -18.03 -17.76 8.75
C ASN A 339 -19.00 -17.52 7.58
N MET A 340 -19.37 -16.27 7.30
CA MET A 340 -20.16 -15.96 6.10
C MET A 340 -19.39 -16.26 4.80
N SER A 341 -20.10 -16.74 3.79
CA SER A 341 -19.56 -16.89 2.44
C SER A 341 -19.24 -15.54 1.82
N ASP A 342 -18.22 -15.53 0.95
CA ASP A 342 -17.84 -14.34 0.20
C ASP A 342 -18.99 -13.85 -0.69
N LEU A 343 -19.24 -12.54 -0.65
CA LEU A 343 -20.30 -11.89 -1.41
C LEU A 343 -19.76 -10.70 -2.19
N VAL A 344 -20.14 -10.61 -3.46
CA VAL A 344 -19.90 -9.43 -4.30
C VAL A 344 -21.25 -8.96 -4.82
N GLN A 345 -21.60 -7.69 -4.55
CA GLN A 345 -22.75 -7.03 -5.17
C GLN A 345 -22.27 -5.87 -6.04
N LEU A 346 -22.99 -5.64 -7.13
CA LEU A 346 -22.69 -4.61 -8.13
C LEU A 346 -23.93 -3.78 -8.41
N GLU A 347 -23.83 -2.47 -8.27
CA GLU A 347 -24.81 -1.50 -8.74
C GLU A 347 -24.11 -0.49 -9.66
N TYR A 348 -24.66 -0.31 -10.87
CA TYR A 348 -24.22 0.75 -11.76
C TYR A 348 -24.93 2.06 -11.42
N LEU A 349 -24.16 3.15 -11.39
CA LEU A 349 -24.71 4.49 -11.25
C LEU A 349 -25.64 4.82 -12.42
N ASN A 350 -26.82 5.35 -12.12
CA ASN A 350 -27.79 5.81 -13.12
C ASN A 350 -27.65 7.31 -13.33
N ASP A 351 -27.50 7.74 -14.59
CA ASP A 351 -27.37 9.15 -14.98
C ASP A 351 -28.46 10.06 -14.40
N SER A 352 -29.68 9.55 -14.26
CA SER A 352 -30.82 10.29 -13.73
C SER A 352 -30.66 10.63 -12.24
N LEU A 353 -30.00 9.75 -11.48
CA LEU A 353 -29.78 9.91 -10.03
C LEU A 353 -28.46 10.61 -9.70
N LEU A 354 -27.60 10.86 -10.69
CA LEU A 354 -26.35 11.61 -10.48
C LEU A 354 -26.59 13.06 -10.06
N HIS A 355 -27.77 13.62 -10.34
CA HIS A 355 -28.12 15.00 -9.97
C HIS A 355 -28.47 15.11 -8.47
N GLU A 356 -29.01 14.04 -7.87
CA GLU A 356 -29.30 13.95 -6.44
C GLU A 356 -28.80 12.61 -5.85
N PRO A 357 -27.50 12.50 -5.52
CA PRO A 357 -26.88 11.24 -5.09
C PRO A 357 -27.25 10.80 -3.66
N THR A 358 -28.20 11.48 -3.00
CA THR A 358 -28.58 11.22 -1.59
C THR A 358 -29.02 9.77 -1.37
N ALA A 359 -29.78 9.19 -2.30
CA ALA A 359 -30.22 7.79 -2.19
C ALA A 359 -29.03 6.82 -2.15
N TYR A 360 -28.04 7.04 -3.02
CA TYR A 360 -26.79 6.27 -3.05
C TYR A 360 -25.98 6.45 -1.77
N TYR A 361 -25.86 7.67 -1.26
CA TYR A 361 -25.16 7.89 0.01
C TYR A 361 -25.86 7.16 1.17
N LEU A 362 -27.19 7.16 1.22
CA LEU A 362 -27.95 6.43 2.24
C LEU A 362 -27.73 4.91 2.12
N GLN A 363 -27.65 4.35 0.92
CA GLN A 363 -27.29 2.94 0.72
C GLN A 363 -25.90 2.62 1.28
N LEU A 364 -24.90 3.47 0.99
CA LEU A 364 -23.55 3.31 1.54
C LEU A 364 -23.55 3.40 3.08
N MET A 365 -24.32 4.32 3.66
CA MET A 365 -24.39 4.45 5.12
C MET A 365 -25.05 3.25 5.82
N GLN A 366 -25.77 2.38 5.10
CA GLN A 366 -26.33 1.15 5.70
C GLN A 366 -25.25 0.27 6.33
N GLY A 367 -24.05 0.23 5.75
CA GLY A 367 -22.93 -0.53 6.31
C GLY A 367 -22.46 -0.02 7.68
N TYR A 368 -22.75 1.25 8.03
CA TYR A 368 -22.44 1.84 9.33
C TYR A 368 -23.57 1.73 10.35
N VAL A 369 -24.73 1.14 10.03
CA VAL A 369 -25.83 0.95 10.99
C VAL A 369 -25.40 0.15 12.23
N PRO A 370 -24.64 -0.96 12.14
CA PRO A 370 -24.11 -1.65 13.32
C PRO A 370 -23.26 -0.74 14.22
N TYR A 371 -22.44 0.13 13.62
CA TYR A 371 -21.62 1.09 14.33
C TYR A 371 -22.46 2.15 15.06
N VAL A 372 -23.51 2.67 14.42
CA VAL A 372 -24.49 3.58 15.06
C VAL A 372 -25.13 2.91 16.27
N ASN A 373 -25.57 1.66 16.12
CA ASN A 373 -26.21 0.92 17.21
C ASN A 373 -25.24 0.71 18.38
N ALA A 374 -23.98 0.34 18.10
CA ALA A 374 -22.95 0.20 19.14
C ALA A 374 -22.69 1.53 19.88
N LEU A 375 -22.66 2.67 19.18
CA LEU A 375 -22.51 4.00 19.79
C LEU A 375 -23.72 4.41 20.63
N LYS A 376 -24.95 4.13 20.18
CA LYS A 376 -26.18 4.40 20.94
C LYS A 376 -26.18 3.62 22.25
N GLN A 377 -25.86 2.34 22.18
CA GLN A 377 -25.75 1.50 23.36
C GLN A 377 -24.63 2.00 24.29
N TYR A 378 -23.42 2.30 23.76
CA TYR A 378 -22.31 2.85 24.53
C TYR A 378 -22.69 4.12 25.30
N ARG A 379 -23.50 5.01 24.70
CA ARG A 379 -23.99 6.22 25.36
C ARG A 379 -24.94 5.93 26.52
N GLU A 380 -25.79 4.91 26.39
CA GLU A 380 -26.80 4.55 27.41
C GLU A 380 -26.18 3.78 28.58
N GLN A 381 -25.12 3.00 28.31
CA GLN A 381 -24.52 2.06 29.28
C GLN A 381 -23.01 2.29 29.41
N ALA A 382 -22.59 3.56 29.52
CA ALA A 382 -21.17 3.98 29.48
C ALA A 382 -20.24 3.26 30.48
N ALA A 383 -20.79 2.58 31.49
CA ALA A 383 -20.03 1.80 32.49
C ALA A 383 -19.91 0.29 32.18
N SER A 384 -20.71 -0.27 31.26
CA SER A 384 -20.83 -1.73 31.06
C SER A 384 -20.71 -2.20 29.60
N ILE A 385 -20.57 -1.28 28.63
CA ILE A 385 -20.35 -1.66 27.23
C ILE A 385 -18.88 -1.59 26.85
N ASP A 386 -18.47 -2.69 26.22
CA ASP A 386 -17.15 -2.94 25.70
C ASP A 386 -16.85 -1.99 24.52
N LEU A 387 -15.97 -1.02 24.77
CA LEU A 387 -15.35 -0.15 23.75
C LEU A 387 -14.91 -0.96 22.52
N ALA A 388 -14.47 -2.21 22.71
CA ALA A 388 -14.08 -3.10 21.62
C ALA A 388 -15.22 -3.35 20.63
N LYS A 389 -16.49 -3.41 21.07
CA LYS A 389 -17.63 -3.59 20.15
C LYS A 389 -17.83 -2.40 19.22
N VAL A 390 -17.66 -1.17 19.73
CA VAL A 390 -17.75 0.06 18.93
C VAL A 390 -16.65 0.07 17.88
N ILE A 391 -15.43 -0.25 18.30
CA ILE A 391 -14.26 -0.30 17.41
C ILE A 391 -14.45 -1.39 16.35
N GLN A 392 -14.81 -2.60 16.76
CA GLN A 392 -15.04 -3.72 15.86
C GLN A 392 -16.13 -3.41 14.84
N ALA A 393 -17.27 -2.84 15.26
CA ALA A 393 -18.35 -2.47 14.34
C ALA A 393 -17.92 -1.40 13.31
N PHE A 394 -16.98 -0.53 13.68
CA PHE A 394 -16.39 0.44 12.76
C PHE A 394 -15.35 -0.16 11.81
N ASP A 395 -14.52 -1.09 12.30
CA ASP A 395 -13.50 -1.78 11.50
C ASP A 395 -14.08 -2.87 10.60
N ASP A 396 -15.30 -3.34 10.87
CA ASP A 396 -15.99 -4.30 10.03
C ASP A 396 -16.43 -3.71 8.67
N TYR A 397 -16.64 -2.39 8.56
CA TYR A 397 -17.13 -1.74 7.33
C TYR A 397 -16.30 -0.52 6.89
N ARG A 398 -15.95 -0.46 5.61
CA ARG A 398 -15.26 0.71 5.02
C ARG A 398 -15.76 1.10 3.64
N ILE A 399 -15.92 2.40 3.42
CA ILE A 399 -16.11 2.96 2.08
C ILE A 399 -14.75 3.34 1.48
N LEU A 400 -14.47 2.87 0.28
CA LEU A 400 -13.27 3.19 -0.50
C LEU A 400 -13.63 3.96 -1.75
N VAL A 401 -12.90 5.05 -1.99
CA VAL A 401 -13.09 5.93 -3.14
C VAL A 401 -11.82 6.04 -3.98
N ALA A 402 -11.98 6.24 -5.28
CA ALA A 402 -10.84 6.47 -6.17
C ALA A 402 -10.29 7.90 -6.03
N ILE A 403 -11.18 8.90 -6.03
CA ILE A 403 -10.85 10.33 -6.06
C ILE A 403 -11.15 11.06 -4.75
N ARG A 404 -10.51 12.21 -4.56
CA ARG A 404 -10.74 13.07 -3.39
C ARG A 404 -11.92 14.03 -3.55
N PHE A 405 -12.03 14.64 -4.72
CA PHE A 405 -13.05 15.63 -5.05
C PHE A 405 -14.07 15.04 -6.02
N GLY A 406 -15.27 15.60 -6.09
CA GLY A 406 -16.37 15.10 -6.91
C GLY A 406 -17.54 14.57 -6.07
N LYS A 407 -18.64 14.20 -6.73
CA LYS A 407 -19.88 13.75 -6.05
C LYS A 407 -19.64 12.46 -5.27
N PHE A 408 -18.88 11.53 -5.84
CA PHE A 408 -18.46 10.31 -5.15
C PHE A 408 -16.99 10.38 -4.67
N GLY A 409 -16.49 11.59 -4.45
CA GLY A 409 -15.18 11.83 -3.88
C GLY A 409 -15.16 11.71 -2.35
N LEU A 410 -13.95 11.52 -1.82
CA LEU A 410 -13.66 11.42 -0.38
C LEU A 410 -14.34 12.51 0.46
N ASP A 411 -14.21 13.76 0.05
CA ASP A 411 -14.66 14.90 0.85
C ASP A 411 -16.19 14.94 0.97
N GLN A 412 -16.91 14.61 -0.11
CA GLN A 412 -18.37 14.64 -0.15
C GLN A 412 -18.99 13.47 0.62
N ILE A 413 -18.44 12.26 0.47
CA ILE A 413 -18.94 11.08 1.19
C ILE A 413 -18.67 11.21 2.68
N ASN A 414 -17.48 11.68 3.09
CA ASN A 414 -17.22 11.92 4.51
C ASN A 414 -18.15 12.98 5.09
N ARG A 415 -18.34 14.11 4.41
CA ARG A 415 -19.29 15.15 4.86
C ARG A 415 -20.69 14.60 5.07
N PHE A 416 -21.21 13.85 4.09
CA PHE A 416 -22.53 13.23 4.22
C PHE A 416 -22.59 12.25 5.41
N ALA A 417 -21.55 11.45 5.61
CA ALA A 417 -21.47 10.51 6.73
C ALA A 417 -21.43 11.23 8.11
N GLU A 418 -20.79 12.39 8.20
CA GLU A 418 -20.81 13.23 9.41
C GLU A 418 -22.24 13.72 9.73
N ASP A 419 -22.91 14.31 8.74
CA ASP A 419 -24.28 14.82 8.86
C ASP A 419 -25.27 13.68 9.18
N TRP A 420 -25.10 12.53 8.51
CA TRP A 420 -25.90 11.35 8.77
C TRP A 420 -25.69 10.80 10.18
N LEU A 421 -24.44 10.62 10.64
CA LEU A 421 -24.17 10.06 11.96
C LEU A 421 -24.66 10.99 13.08
N THR A 422 -24.43 12.29 12.95
CA THR A 422 -24.87 13.29 13.94
C THR A 422 -26.40 13.30 14.07
N THR A 423 -27.11 13.18 12.95
CA THR A 423 -28.56 13.01 12.91
C THR A 423 -29.00 11.71 13.59
N GLN A 424 -28.36 10.58 13.26
CA GLN A 424 -28.68 9.27 13.86
C GLN A 424 -28.49 9.23 15.38
N LEU A 425 -27.49 9.95 15.89
CA LEU A 425 -27.19 10.02 17.32
C LEU A 425 -27.89 11.18 18.02
N MET A 426 -28.53 12.10 17.29
CA MET A 426 -29.11 13.34 17.83
C MET A 426 -28.05 14.14 18.63
N VAL A 427 -26.88 14.36 18.05
CA VAL A 427 -25.78 15.11 18.67
C VAL A 427 -25.38 16.31 17.79
N VAL A 428 -24.97 17.40 18.44
CA VAL A 428 -24.47 18.60 17.76
C VAL A 428 -22.95 18.64 17.86
N PRO A 429 -22.22 18.80 16.74
CA PRO A 429 -20.77 18.99 16.76
C PRO A 429 -20.35 20.25 17.51
N VAL A 430 -19.31 20.14 18.35
CA VAL A 430 -18.69 21.28 19.05
C VAL A 430 -17.27 21.42 18.53
N ALA A 431 -16.98 22.55 17.87
CA ALA A 431 -15.68 22.78 17.21
C ALA A 431 -15.23 21.61 16.29
N GLY A 432 -16.20 20.98 15.60
CA GLY A 432 -15.97 19.84 14.72
C GLY A 432 -15.87 18.48 15.43
N TRP A 433 -15.99 18.42 16.76
CA TRP A 433 -15.94 17.17 17.51
C TRP A 433 -17.33 16.72 17.96
N TYR A 434 -17.58 15.42 17.83
CA TYR A 434 -18.81 14.76 18.26
C TYR A 434 -18.55 13.28 18.53
N LEU A 435 -19.43 12.65 19.32
CA LEU A 435 -19.33 11.23 19.66
C LEU A 435 -19.38 10.37 18.40
N GLY A 436 -18.43 9.45 18.25
CA GLY A 436 -18.38 8.50 17.15
C GLY A 436 -17.73 9.04 15.89
N ARG A 437 -17.21 10.27 15.86
CA ARG A 437 -16.45 10.78 14.71
C ARG A 437 -15.16 9.95 14.53
N PRO A 438 -14.98 9.24 13.42
CA PRO A 438 -13.70 8.63 13.10
C PRO A 438 -12.76 9.68 12.50
N VAL A 439 -11.53 9.71 12.95
CA VAL A 439 -10.51 10.66 12.49
C VAL A 439 -9.24 9.92 12.05
N MET A 440 -8.55 10.44 11.05
CA MET A 440 -7.31 9.88 10.52
C MET A 440 -6.18 10.90 10.55
N MET A 441 -5.01 10.47 11.01
CA MET A 441 -3.77 11.24 10.96
C MET A 441 -3.25 11.33 9.53
N THR A 442 -2.85 12.53 9.10
CA THR A 442 -2.37 12.80 7.74
C THR A 442 -0.85 12.91 7.63
N TYR A 443 -0.16 12.95 8.78
CA TYR A 443 1.30 13.02 8.91
C TYR A 443 1.74 12.27 10.18
N ASN A 444 3.04 11.97 10.28
CA ASN A 444 3.60 11.33 11.48
C ASN A 444 3.81 12.37 12.59
N ASP A 445 3.18 12.17 13.74
CA ASP A 445 3.38 12.96 14.95
C ASP A 445 4.16 12.14 15.98
N TYR A 446 5.47 12.34 16.03
CA TYR A 446 6.36 11.59 16.93
C TYR A 446 6.18 11.93 18.41
N GLN A 447 5.63 13.11 18.75
CA GLN A 447 5.37 13.47 20.15
C GLN A 447 4.17 12.69 20.68
N LEU A 448 3.15 12.53 19.84
CA LEU A 448 1.98 11.71 20.15
C LEU A 448 2.22 10.23 19.83
N GLY A 449 3.31 9.87 19.16
CA GLY A 449 3.57 8.51 18.70
C GLY A 449 2.57 8.02 17.65
N LEU A 450 1.86 8.93 16.98
CA LEU A 450 0.86 8.65 15.96
C LEU A 450 1.49 8.70 14.58
N SER A 451 1.10 7.79 13.71
CA SER A 451 1.60 7.68 12.33
C SER A 451 0.56 8.15 11.32
N ASN A 452 1.02 8.56 10.14
CA ASN A 452 0.15 8.85 9.00
C ASN A 452 -0.68 7.61 8.64
N GLY A 453 -1.99 7.78 8.57
CA GLY A 453 -2.94 6.72 8.32
C GLY A 453 -3.58 6.13 9.58
N ASP A 454 -3.05 6.39 10.78
CA ASP A 454 -3.68 5.93 12.03
C ASP A 454 -5.09 6.51 12.15
N ILE A 455 -6.06 5.64 12.46
CA ILE A 455 -7.46 6.00 12.63
C ILE A 455 -7.81 5.90 14.11
N GLY A 456 -8.50 6.91 14.62
CA GLY A 456 -9.06 6.91 15.96
C GLY A 456 -10.54 7.27 15.94
N ILE A 457 -11.25 6.92 17.03
CA ILE A 457 -12.68 7.21 17.20
C ILE A 457 -12.84 8.21 18.35
N CYS A 458 -13.61 9.26 18.11
CA CYS A 458 -13.87 10.32 19.07
C CYS A 458 -14.96 9.92 20.09
N PHE A 459 -14.69 10.13 21.36
CA PHE A 459 -15.60 9.93 22.48
C PHE A 459 -15.68 11.18 23.37
N ARG A 460 -16.71 11.24 24.21
CA ARG A 460 -16.77 12.22 25.30
C ARG A 460 -15.63 11.93 26.28
N HIS A 461 -14.99 12.98 26.78
CA HIS A 461 -13.89 12.83 27.72
C HIS A 461 -14.37 12.19 29.03
N ARG A 462 -13.69 11.12 29.45
CA ARG A 462 -14.08 10.28 30.59
C ARG A 462 -14.26 11.04 31.91
N THR A 463 -13.53 12.14 32.10
CA THR A 463 -13.60 12.97 33.33
C THR A 463 -14.15 14.37 33.14
N GLN A 464 -14.31 14.85 31.90
CA GLN A 464 -14.68 16.24 31.61
C GLN A 464 -15.75 16.23 30.53
N SER A 465 -17.02 16.17 30.92
CA SER A 465 -18.15 15.92 30.02
C SER A 465 -18.25 16.86 28.80
N ASP A 466 -17.70 18.06 28.89
CA ASP A 466 -17.72 19.07 27.82
C ASP A 466 -16.53 18.98 26.85
N GLN A 467 -15.61 18.05 27.08
CA GLN A 467 -14.45 17.82 26.22
C GLN A 467 -14.56 16.49 25.48
N PHE A 468 -13.68 16.32 24.49
CA PHE A 468 -13.56 15.11 23.69
C PHE A 468 -12.16 14.52 23.78
N GLU A 469 -12.08 13.21 23.69
CA GLU A 469 -10.84 12.46 23.52
C GLU A 469 -11.02 11.43 22.40
N VAL A 470 -9.94 11.09 21.73
CA VAL A 470 -9.92 10.13 20.63
C VAL A 470 -9.15 8.91 21.08
N TYR A 471 -9.77 7.75 20.92
CA TYR A 471 -9.12 6.47 21.12
C TYR A 471 -8.54 5.97 19.79
N PHE A 472 -7.25 5.66 19.76
CA PHE A 472 -6.54 5.07 18.64
C PHE A 472 -6.31 3.57 18.94
N PRO A 473 -7.10 2.67 18.33
CA PRO A 473 -7.03 1.23 18.61
C PRO A 473 -5.66 0.62 18.31
N SER A 474 -4.97 1.12 17.27
CA SER A 474 -3.65 0.63 16.84
C SER A 474 -2.57 0.75 17.91
N LEU A 475 -2.76 1.64 18.88
CA LEU A 475 -1.80 1.93 19.94
C LEU A 475 -2.37 1.69 21.34
N ASP A 476 -3.62 1.22 21.45
CA ASP A 476 -4.40 1.21 22.69
C ASP A 476 -4.26 2.53 23.47
N LYS A 477 -4.50 3.64 22.77
CA LYS A 477 -4.12 4.98 23.26
C LYS A 477 -5.24 5.99 23.17
N TRP A 478 -5.44 6.70 24.27
CA TRP A 478 -6.30 7.88 24.33
C TRP A 478 -5.51 9.17 24.14
N VAL A 479 -6.03 10.08 23.31
CA VAL A 479 -5.46 11.40 23.07
C VAL A 479 -6.56 12.45 23.16
N ALA A 480 -6.37 13.47 23.99
CA ALA A 480 -7.30 14.59 24.07
C ALA A 480 -7.45 15.28 22.70
N ALA A 481 -8.69 15.58 22.30
CA ALA A 481 -9.00 16.11 20.98
C ALA A 481 -8.31 17.45 20.67
N ASN A 482 -8.05 18.26 21.70
CA ASN A 482 -7.33 19.54 21.59
C ASN A 482 -5.82 19.40 21.34
N ARG A 483 -5.23 18.22 21.56
CA ARG A 483 -3.83 17.91 21.24
C ARG A 483 -3.67 17.41 19.81
N LEU A 484 -4.77 17.01 19.17
CA LEU A 484 -4.76 16.55 17.79
C LEU A 484 -4.68 17.74 16.82
N PRO A 485 -4.11 17.54 15.63
CA PRO A 485 -3.98 18.62 14.66
C PRO A 485 -5.34 19.15 14.22
N LYS A 486 -5.44 20.46 14.02
CA LYS A 486 -6.67 21.13 13.58
C LYS A 486 -7.17 20.64 12.22
N ASN A 487 -6.26 20.18 11.35
CA ASN A 487 -6.57 19.66 10.02
C ASN A 487 -6.73 18.13 9.98
N ILE A 488 -7.00 17.49 11.13
CA ILE A 488 -7.28 16.06 11.18
C ILE A 488 -8.52 15.74 10.32
N GLN A 489 -8.42 14.68 9.52
CA GLN A 489 -9.44 14.33 8.53
C GLN A 489 -10.44 13.35 9.11
N THR A 490 -11.70 13.45 8.72
CA THR A 490 -12.70 12.42 9.01
C THR A 490 -12.49 11.20 8.13
N ALA A 491 -12.76 10.01 8.66
CA ALA A 491 -12.34 8.74 8.07
C ALA A 491 -13.47 7.71 7.94
N PHE A 492 -14.69 8.10 7.57
CA PHE A 492 -15.71 7.12 7.15
C PHE A 492 -15.32 6.50 5.81
N ALA A 493 -15.03 7.35 4.83
CA ALA A 493 -14.44 6.95 3.57
C ALA A 493 -12.92 7.14 3.58
N LEU A 494 -12.21 6.27 2.87
CA LEU A 494 -10.77 6.36 2.60
C LEU A 494 -10.54 6.34 1.09
N THR A 495 -9.48 6.99 0.61
CA THR A 495 -9.02 6.70 -0.74
C THR A 495 -8.46 5.29 -0.81
N ILE A 496 -8.55 4.63 -1.96
CA ILE A 496 -8.00 3.27 -2.15
C ILE A 496 -6.49 3.22 -1.83
N HIS A 497 -5.75 4.29 -2.13
CA HIS A 497 -4.34 4.41 -1.72
C HIS A 497 -4.16 4.42 -0.20
N LYS A 498 -5.00 5.16 0.54
CA LYS A 498 -4.94 5.26 2.01
C LYS A 498 -5.43 3.99 2.73
N SER A 499 -6.08 3.07 2.03
CA SER A 499 -6.49 1.77 2.58
C SER A 499 -5.46 0.66 2.38
N GLN A 500 -4.35 0.93 1.68
CA GLN A 500 -3.23 -0.01 1.59
C GLN A 500 -2.73 -0.43 2.98
N GLY A 501 -2.43 -1.73 3.13
CA GLY A 501 -2.13 -2.30 4.43
C GLY A 501 -3.30 -2.31 5.42
N SER A 502 -4.54 -2.00 5.04
CA SER A 502 -5.75 -2.22 5.88
C SER A 502 -6.60 -3.36 5.31
N GLU A 503 -7.47 -3.95 6.14
CA GLU A 503 -8.47 -4.93 5.72
C GLU A 503 -9.75 -4.77 6.55
N PHE A 504 -10.90 -5.01 5.92
CA PHE A 504 -12.23 -4.83 6.52
C PHE A 504 -13.10 -6.05 6.19
N LYS A 505 -14.08 -6.41 7.06
CA LYS A 505 -15.01 -7.51 6.73
C LYS A 505 -15.80 -7.19 5.46
N HIS A 506 -16.28 -5.96 5.35
CA HIS A 506 -17.04 -5.43 4.23
C HIS A 506 -16.44 -4.14 3.71
N THR A 507 -16.14 -4.13 2.41
CA THR A 507 -15.70 -2.92 1.70
C THR A 507 -16.75 -2.50 0.67
N ALA A 508 -17.17 -1.24 0.70
CA ALA A 508 -17.91 -0.63 -0.39
C ALA A 508 -16.96 0.21 -1.25
N ILE A 509 -16.90 -0.04 -2.55
CA ILE A 509 -16.03 0.65 -3.51
C ILE A 509 -16.89 1.54 -4.37
N VAL A 510 -16.53 2.81 -4.44
CA VAL A 510 -17.36 3.84 -5.08
C VAL A 510 -16.53 4.74 -5.97
N PHE A 511 -16.98 4.92 -7.22
CA PHE A 511 -16.42 5.91 -8.14
C PHE A 511 -17.38 6.20 -9.29
N ASP A 512 -17.33 7.45 -9.80
CA ASP A 512 -18.07 7.90 -10.98
C ASP A 512 -17.13 8.13 -12.17
N ALA A 513 -17.69 8.61 -13.29
CA ALA A 513 -16.93 8.94 -14.50
C ALA A 513 -15.80 9.97 -14.27
N SER A 514 -15.84 10.78 -13.20
CA SER A 514 -14.76 11.74 -12.94
C SER A 514 -13.47 11.08 -12.44
N ALA A 515 -13.54 9.81 -12.00
CA ALA A 515 -12.38 9.02 -11.62
C ALA A 515 -11.65 8.37 -12.79
N GLU A 516 -12.25 8.34 -13.99
CA GLU A 516 -11.80 7.58 -15.17
C GLU A 516 -10.27 7.62 -15.37
N LYS A 517 -9.67 8.81 -15.35
CA LYS A 517 -8.23 9.03 -15.59
C LYS A 517 -7.27 8.39 -14.59
N ILE A 518 -7.73 8.08 -13.38
CA ILE A 518 -6.89 7.49 -12.32
C ILE A 518 -7.17 6.00 -12.11
N LEU A 519 -8.20 5.44 -12.77
CA LEU A 519 -8.58 4.05 -12.59
C LEU A 519 -7.61 3.12 -13.32
N SER A 520 -7.30 2.00 -12.68
CA SER A 520 -6.47 0.95 -13.24
C SER A 520 -6.83 -0.41 -12.62
N GLN A 521 -6.36 -1.48 -13.27
CA GLN A 521 -6.48 -2.85 -12.78
C GLN A 521 -5.90 -2.98 -11.38
N GLU A 522 -4.73 -2.39 -11.12
CA GLU A 522 -4.08 -2.43 -9.80
C GLU A 522 -4.90 -1.68 -8.74
N LEU A 523 -5.55 -0.57 -9.11
CA LEU A 523 -6.39 0.20 -8.20
C LEU A 523 -7.63 -0.57 -7.78
N ILE A 524 -8.40 -1.11 -8.73
CA ILE A 524 -9.58 -1.90 -8.40
C ILE A 524 -9.19 -3.21 -7.69
N TYR A 525 -8.12 -3.88 -8.13
CA TYR A 525 -7.58 -5.06 -7.46
C TYR A 525 -7.22 -4.78 -6.00
N THR A 526 -6.55 -3.66 -5.74
CA THR A 526 -6.20 -3.24 -4.37
C THR A 526 -7.45 -3.00 -3.54
N ALA A 527 -8.46 -2.34 -4.10
CA ALA A 527 -9.72 -2.04 -3.42
C ALA A 527 -10.49 -3.31 -3.03
N ILE A 528 -10.64 -4.27 -3.95
CA ILE A 528 -11.40 -5.51 -3.68
C ILE A 528 -10.67 -6.39 -2.67
N THR A 529 -9.34 -6.40 -2.68
CA THR A 529 -8.53 -7.22 -1.78
C THR A 529 -8.46 -6.67 -0.36
N ARG A 530 -8.99 -5.45 -0.11
CA ARG A 530 -9.19 -4.94 1.25
C ARG A 530 -10.34 -5.65 1.96
N ALA A 531 -11.30 -6.22 1.22
CA ALA A 531 -12.40 -6.97 1.81
C ALA A 531 -11.96 -8.36 2.28
N LYS A 532 -12.45 -8.80 3.44
CA LYS A 532 -12.32 -10.18 3.91
C LYS A 532 -13.47 -11.05 3.42
N ASN A 533 -14.70 -10.52 3.39
CA ASN A 533 -15.90 -11.30 3.10
C ASN A 533 -16.81 -10.63 2.07
N VAL A 534 -17.00 -9.31 2.13
CA VAL A 534 -18.00 -8.62 1.32
C VAL A 534 -17.40 -7.48 0.52
N VAL A 535 -17.68 -7.46 -0.78
CA VAL A 535 -17.44 -6.30 -1.66
C VAL A 535 -18.78 -5.78 -2.17
N SER A 536 -18.97 -4.47 -2.12
CA SER A 536 -20.10 -3.79 -2.76
C SER A 536 -19.58 -2.73 -3.71
N LEU A 537 -19.88 -2.88 -5.00
CA LEU A 537 -19.48 -1.94 -6.03
C LEU A 537 -20.65 -1.00 -6.30
N LEU A 538 -20.44 0.30 -6.12
CA LEU A 538 -21.34 1.34 -6.60
C LEU A 538 -20.56 2.21 -7.59
N VAL A 539 -20.66 1.89 -8.88
CA VAL A 539 -19.68 2.36 -9.86
C VAL A 539 -20.35 2.87 -11.13
N ASP A 540 -19.74 3.86 -11.77
CA ASP A 540 -20.08 4.18 -13.15
C ASP A 540 -19.68 3.03 -14.08
N ARG A 541 -20.53 2.71 -15.06
CA ARG A 541 -20.34 1.54 -15.93
C ARG A 541 -19.11 1.69 -16.83
N ALA A 542 -18.88 2.86 -17.41
CA ALA A 542 -17.74 3.10 -18.30
C ALA A 542 -16.43 3.17 -17.50
N ALA A 543 -16.45 3.87 -16.36
CA ALA A 543 -15.33 3.95 -15.44
C ALA A 543 -14.94 2.55 -14.91
N PHE A 544 -15.92 1.68 -14.64
CA PHE A 544 -15.65 0.30 -14.22
C PHE A 544 -14.95 -0.51 -15.31
N LEU A 545 -15.43 -0.45 -16.56
CA LEU A 545 -14.76 -1.09 -17.70
C LEU A 545 -13.30 -0.61 -17.84
N GLN A 546 -13.06 0.69 -17.67
CA GLN A 546 -11.70 1.23 -17.69
C GLN A 546 -10.83 0.66 -16.57
N SER A 547 -11.37 0.57 -15.36
CA SER A 547 -10.65 -0.02 -14.22
C SER A 547 -10.27 -1.49 -14.46
N LEU A 548 -11.03 -2.21 -15.29
CA LEU A 548 -10.75 -3.60 -15.65
C LEU A 548 -9.80 -3.76 -16.83
N THR A 549 -9.51 -2.71 -17.60
CA THR A 549 -8.76 -2.80 -18.87
C THR A 549 -7.46 -2.01 -18.86
N GLN A 550 -7.41 -0.89 -18.13
CA GLN A 550 -6.23 -0.05 -18.07
C GLN A 550 -5.27 -0.55 -17.00
N ARG A 551 -4.01 -0.75 -17.37
CA ARG A 551 -2.94 -1.05 -16.42
C ARG A 551 -2.14 0.19 -16.06
N THR A 552 -1.65 0.20 -14.84
CA THR A 552 -0.65 1.17 -14.40
C THR A 552 0.69 0.78 -15.01
N ALA A 553 1.14 1.53 -16.02
CA ALA A 553 2.48 1.38 -16.58
C ALA A 553 3.33 2.56 -16.10
N ARG A 554 4.29 2.29 -15.22
CA ARG A 554 5.30 3.29 -14.83
C ARG A 554 6.56 3.11 -15.66
N LYS A 555 7.05 4.20 -16.23
CA LYS A 555 8.33 4.25 -16.93
C LYS A 555 9.46 4.34 -15.90
N SER A 556 10.36 3.37 -15.95
CA SER A 556 11.48 3.24 -15.03
C SER A 556 12.77 2.88 -15.78
N GLY A 557 13.86 3.58 -15.49
CA GLY A 557 15.20 3.24 -15.97
C GLY A 557 15.88 2.14 -15.14
N LEU A 558 15.29 1.75 -14.00
CA LEU A 558 15.86 0.79 -13.05
C LEU A 558 16.08 -0.59 -13.68
N VAL A 559 15.08 -1.12 -14.41
CA VAL A 559 15.16 -2.46 -15.04
C VAL A 559 16.33 -2.53 -16.02
N LYS A 560 16.46 -1.54 -16.89
CA LYS A 560 17.57 -1.42 -17.85
C LYS A 560 18.91 -1.37 -17.13
N LYS A 561 19.05 -0.55 -16.08
CA LYS A 561 20.28 -0.46 -15.29
C LYS A 561 20.64 -1.78 -14.64
N LEU A 562 19.67 -2.48 -14.07
CA LEU A 562 19.88 -3.81 -13.46
C LEU A 562 20.32 -4.84 -14.50
N ILE A 563 19.76 -4.81 -15.71
CA ILE A 563 20.19 -5.66 -16.83
C ILE A 563 21.60 -5.29 -17.30
N MET A 564 21.95 -3.99 -17.36
CA MET A 564 23.29 -3.55 -17.75
C MET A 564 24.36 -3.84 -16.69
N ILE A 565 23.96 -3.88 -15.41
CA ILE A 565 24.84 -4.15 -14.27
C ILE A 565 25.01 -5.66 -14.00
N SER A 566 24.14 -6.54 -14.55
CA SER A 566 24.15 -8.00 -14.32
C SER A 566 24.42 -8.75 -15.65
N PHE A 567 25.36 -9.69 -15.81
CA PHE A 567 26.22 -10.45 -14.91
C PHE A 567 27.63 -10.59 -15.50
#